data_AF-J9FDU2-F1
#
_entry.id   AF-J9FDU2-F1
#
_cell.length_a   1.000
_cell.length_b   1.000
_cell.length_c   1.000
_cell.angle_alpha   90.00
_cell.angle_beta   90.00
_cell.angle_gamma   90.00
#
_symmetry.space_group_name_H-M   'P 1'
#
loop_
_entity.id
_entity.type
_entity.pdbx_description
1 polymer ?
#
loop_
_entity_poly.entity_id
_entity_poly.type
_entity_poly.pdbx_seq_one_letter_code
_entity_poly.pdbx_strand_id
1 'polypeptide(L)' 'MMAASFGGYELIMEAYDVALQEKYRFGAYGDAMLIL' A
#
# COMPACT_ATOMS: atom_id res chain seq x y z
N MET A 1 3.51 -7.85 -4.41
CA MET A 1 4.87 -8.32 -4.73
C MET A 1 5.79 -7.19 -5.17
N MET A 2 5.53 -6.47 -6.28
CA MET A 2 6.45 -5.39 -6.74
C MET A 2 6.66 -4.25 -5.73
N ALA A 3 5.59 -3.74 -5.12
CA ALA A 3 5.70 -2.70 -4.09
C ALA A 3 6.51 -3.18 -2.87
N ALA A 4 6.23 -4.40 -2.38
CA ALA A 4 6.96 -5.04 -1.29
C ALA A 4 8.45 -5.33 -1.61
N SER A 5 8.79 -5.63 -2.86
CA SER A 5 10.20 -5.78 -3.25
C SER A 5 10.95 -4.45 -3.30
N PHE A 6 10.24 -3.33 -3.51
CA PHE A 6 10.84 -1.99 -3.58
C PHE A 6 10.91 -1.33 -2.20
N GLY A 7 9.82 -1.37 -1.43
CA GLY A 7 9.71 -0.73 -0.11
C GLY A 7 9.91 -1.66 1.09
N GLY A 8 10.25 -2.94 0.88
CA GLY A 8 10.33 -3.94 1.93
C GLY A 8 8.96 -4.54 2.28
N TYR A 9 8.94 -5.83 2.63
CA TYR A 9 7.68 -6.56 2.83
C TYR A 9 6.90 -6.05 4.05
N GLU A 10 7.54 -5.96 5.21
CA GLU A 10 6.89 -5.56 6.46
C GLU A 10 6.29 -4.15 6.37
N LEU A 11 7.09 -3.17 5.95
CA LEU A 11 6.66 -1.78 5.82
C LEU A 11 5.46 -1.63 4.87
N ILE A 12 5.52 -2.30 3.72
CA ILE A 12 4.45 -2.20 2.72
C ILE A 12 3.16 -2.87 3.24
N MET A 13 3.26 -3.99 3.95
CA MET A 13 2.09 -4.65 4.52
C MET A 13 1.46 -3.83 5.65
N GLU A 14 2.28 -3.23 6.53
CA GLU A 14 1.77 -2.30 7.56
C GLU A 14 1.07 -1.09 6.93
N ALA A 15 1.61 -0.52 5.85
CA ALA A 15 0.97 0.58 5.13
C ALA A 15 -0.37 0.16 4.49
N TYR A 16 -0.48 -1.07 3.99
CA TYR A 16 -1.75 -1.62 3.50
C TYR A 16 -2.80 -1.75 4.62
N ASP A 17 -2.38 -2.20 5.81
CA ASP A 17 -3.29 -2.33 6.96
C ASP A 17 -3.84 -0.97 7.40
N VAL A 18 -2.98 0.06 7.46
CA VAL A 18 -3.42 1.44 7.72
C VAL A 18 -4.38 1.94 6.63
N ALA A 19 -4.07 1.68 5.36
CA ALA A 19 -4.93 2.08 4.25
C ALA A 19 -6.31 1.40 4.30
N LEU A 20 -6.41 0.16 4.79
CA LEU A 20 -7.68 -0.52 5.02
C LEU A 20 -8.47 0.12 6.16
N GLN A 21 -7.82 0.44 7.28
CA GLN A 21 -8.46 1.11 8.43
C GLN A 21 -9.03 2.48 8.05
N GLU A 22 -8.27 3.24 7.27
CA GLU A 22 -8.66 4.56 6.76
C GLU A 22 -9.58 4.51 5.52
N LYS A 23 -10.00 3.30 5.11
CA LYS A 23 -10.95 3.07 4.00
C LYS A 23 -10.49 3.64 2.65
N TYR A 24 -9.20 3.57 2.36
CA TYR A 24 -8.67 3.87 1.03
C TYR A 24 -9.30 2.94 -0.02
N ARG A 25 -9.44 3.46 -1.24
CA ARG A 25 -9.99 2.69 -2.35
C ARG A 25 -8.87 1.95 -3.05
N PHE A 26 -9.07 0.66 -3.27
CA PHE A 26 -8.14 -0.19 -4.00
C PHE A 26 -8.66 -0.52 -5.40
N GLY A 27 -7.75 -0.91 -6.30
CA GLY A 27 -8.04 -1.29 -7.67
C GLY A 27 -7.65 -0.21 -8.68
N ALA A 28 -8.04 -0.40 -9.95
CA ALA A 28 -7.58 0.43 -11.06
C ALA A 28 -7.97 1.91 -10.96
N TYR A 29 -9.05 2.23 -10.25
CA TYR A 29 -9.54 3.60 -10.02
C TYR A 29 -9.51 3.97 -8.52
N GLY A 30 -8.65 3.29 -7.77
CA GLY A 30 -8.42 3.56 -6.36
C GLY A 30 -7.50 4.74 -6.11
N ASP A 31 -7.11 4.88 -4.86
CA ASP A 31 -6.13 5.85 -4.41
C ASP A 31 -4.70 5.28 -4.66
N ALA A 32 -3.67 6.14 -4.58
CA ALA A 32 -2.30 5.78 -4.95
C ALA A 32 -1.35 5.78 -3.75
N MET A 33 -0.33 4.92 -3.80
CA MET A 33 0.76 4.86 -2.83
C MET A 33 2.04 5.39 -3.45
N LEU A 34 2.65 6.41 -2.84
CA LEU A 34 3.96 6.93 -3.21
C LEU A 34 5.03 6.34 -2.29
N ILE A 35 6.08 5.76 -2.86
CA ILE A 35 7.22 5.18 -2.14
C ILE A 35 8.47 5.96 -2.59
N LEU A 36 9.25 6.47 -1.63
CA LEU A 36 10.44 7.31 -1.84
C LEU A 36 11.69 6.67 -1.25
#